data_AF-A0A846HCN6-F1
#
_entry.id   AF-A0A846HCN6-F1
#
_cell.length_a   1.000
_cell.length_b   1.000
_cell.length_c   1.000
_cell.angle_alpha   90.00
_cell.angle_beta   90.00
_cell.angle_gamma   90.00
#
_symmetry.space_group_name_H-M   'P 1'
#
loop_
_entity.id
_entity.type
_entity.pdbx_description
1 polymer ?
#
loop_
_entity_poly.entity_id
_entity_poly.type
_entity_poly.pdbx_seq_one_letter_code
_entity_poly.pdbx_strand_id
1 'polypeptide(L)'
;MRKQEIERLNWKPKLEETEEDFQLRLKQFNDNLSTAQAKLRSAIRSSIGEQLTIWIWHIKSENLEKRLKAIKYCLGLPKAEPGSHSFPEGLTVNICVSEVASLAQRLDLSPESKPNSKEREKAINKRKSEVANLVESPKSELLGKVGIWFELYDKKHWKFVQKDKEGEQKKYWLAPWGDPKRAIRMGFSDEGFVSKFITPERKSYYQKAICSFVDLLRSLGVRLEPSKIQLSNVDKDTPINEVGLRLINRTSQTGENGKPQLIPVMVKMCSLTNETSAIFPGITEWIPYDEALTRINNDGDGSINNDDNGKARIRTFIEYVLKTPELRGKPTILYCEAENIRQVWTWLQDTQIDSRGLSFAERKNQVFDAMPELRVIRIRSGNETAEWYGIDGEKLSGFTTGIFKNSDNDRVFFSIGEKPATMKVPKDFSRIDKPGKVWHHPSIMEITIGYRQKDDDPLELAAIAHQSRKGVLQYEDFLQVPRVLHYAKQMGDYVLMLDDDDDEQSDN
;
A
#
# COMPACT_ATOMS: atom_id res chain seq x y z
N MET A 1 -16.34 -1.46 6.87
CA MET A 1 -15.97 -0.94 8.21
C MET A 1 -15.96 0.59 8.30
N ARG A 2 -15.04 1.35 7.66
CA ARG A 2 -15.03 2.83 7.75
C ARG A 2 -16.34 3.47 7.27
N LYS A 3 -16.83 3.04 6.10
CA LYS A 3 -18.07 3.53 5.50
C LYS A 3 -19.28 3.28 6.41
N GLN A 4 -19.39 2.06 6.93
CA GLN A 4 -20.43 1.66 7.90
C GLN A 4 -20.40 2.53 9.17
N GLU A 5 -19.22 2.88 9.71
CA GLU A 5 -19.15 3.78 10.88
C GLU A 5 -19.56 5.22 10.55
N ILE A 6 -19.21 5.71 9.36
CA ILE A 6 -19.68 7.03 8.89
C ILE A 6 -21.19 7.03 8.71
N GLU A 7 -21.76 5.96 8.14
CA GLU A 7 -23.20 5.79 8.00
C GLU A 7 -23.88 5.79 9.38
N ARG A 8 -23.35 5.02 10.33
CA ARG A 8 -23.86 4.97 11.72
C ARG A 8 -23.86 6.33 12.41
N LEU A 9 -22.79 7.10 12.31
CA LEU A 9 -22.70 8.42 12.96
C LEU A 9 -23.69 9.43 12.39
N ASN A 10 -24.17 9.22 11.17
CA ASN A 10 -25.18 10.05 10.52
C ASN A 10 -26.60 9.52 10.71
N TRP A 11 -26.80 8.47 11.50
CA TRP A 11 -28.12 7.93 11.76
C TRP A 11 -28.95 8.83 12.66
N LYS A 12 -29.98 9.40 12.06
CA LYS A 12 -31.14 9.96 12.75
C LYS A 12 -32.38 9.19 12.25
N PRO A 13 -33.46 9.12 13.05
CA PRO A 13 -34.75 8.71 12.53
C PRO A 13 -35.08 9.57 11.29
N LYS A 14 -35.48 8.95 10.19
CA LYS A 14 -35.99 9.74 9.06
C LYS A 14 -37.32 10.39 9.49
N LEU A 15 -37.67 11.54 8.91
CA LEU A 15 -38.86 12.32 9.26
C LEU A 15 -40.18 11.53 9.25
N GLU A 16 -40.22 10.38 8.55
CA GLU A 16 -41.40 9.52 8.38
C GLU A 16 -41.14 8.06 8.83
N GLU A 17 -40.00 7.76 9.46
CA GLU A 17 -39.65 6.40 9.91
C GLU A 17 -40.27 6.12 11.29
N THR A 18 -40.99 5.00 11.43
CA THR A 18 -41.54 4.59 12.72
C THR A 18 -40.42 4.13 13.66
N GLU A 19 -40.66 4.13 14.98
CA GLU A 19 -39.69 3.60 15.94
C GLU A 19 -39.38 2.11 15.68
N GLU A 20 -40.38 1.33 15.28
CA GLU A 20 -40.21 -0.08 14.92
C GLU A 20 -39.30 -0.25 13.69
N ASP A 21 -39.48 0.56 12.66
CA ASP A 21 -38.62 0.56 11.47
C ASP A 21 -37.18 0.96 11.81
N PHE A 22 -37.00 1.96 12.68
CA PHE A 22 -35.69 2.39 13.15
C PHE A 22 -34.96 1.27 13.92
N GLN A 23 -35.66 0.58 14.83
CA GLN A 23 -35.11 -0.55 15.57
C GLN A 23 -34.77 -1.73 14.65
N LEU A 24 -35.60 -2.02 13.65
CA LEU A 24 -35.32 -3.05 12.65
C LEU A 24 -34.06 -2.72 11.84
N ARG A 25 -33.91 -1.47 11.41
CA ARG A 25 -32.73 -1.00 10.69
C ARG A 25 -31.47 -1.05 11.56
N LEU A 26 -31.57 -0.69 12.84
CA LEU A 26 -30.47 -0.81 13.81
C LEU A 26 -30.05 -2.27 14.00
N LYS A 27 -31.01 -3.18 14.10
CA LYS A 27 -30.75 -4.63 14.18
C LYS A 27 -30.01 -5.13 12.93
N GLN A 28 -30.51 -4.82 11.74
CA GLN A 28 -29.88 -5.22 10.47
C GLN A 28 -28.43 -4.72 10.35
N PHE A 29 -28.15 -3.50 10.80
CA PHE A 29 -26.77 -2.99 10.81
C PHE A 29 -25.88 -3.74 11.79
N ASN A 30 -26.35 -4.02 13.00
CA ASN A 30 -25.59 -4.78 13.98
C ASN A 30 -25.30 -6.20 13.47
N ASP A 31 -26.27 -6.84 12.83
CA ASP A 31 -26.10 -8.15 12.20
C ASP A 31 -25.03 -8.10 11.09
N ASN A 32 -25.13 -7.13 10.18
CA ASN A 32 -24.14 -6.91 9.11
C ASN A 32 -22.73 -6.60 9.65
N LEU A 33 -22.64 -5.80 10.72
CA LEU A 33 -21.38 -5.48 11.38
C LEU A 33 -20.77 -6.74 12.01
N SER A 34 -21.57 -7.55 12.70
CA SER A 34 -21.13 -8.81 13.30
C SER A 34 -20.59 -9.77 12.23
N THR A 35 -21.29 -9.90 11.10
CA THR A 35 -20.82 -10.70 9.95
C THR A 35 -19.50 -10.16 9.40
N ALA A 36 -19.36 -8.85 9.22
CA ALA A 36 -18.12 -8.23 8.75
C ALA A 36 -16.95 -8.43 9.73
N GLN A 37 -17.20 -8.35 11.03
CA GLN A 37 -16.20 -8.60 12.07
C GLN A 37 -15.76 -10.07 12.06
N ALA A 38 -16.69 -11.02 11.99
CA ALA A 38 -16.38 -12.45 11.89
C ALA A 38 -15.54 -12.75 10.64
N LYS A 39 -15.93 -12.19 9.49
CA LYS A 39 -15.17 -12.31 8.25
C LYS A 39 -13.75 -11.76 8.38
N LEU A 40 -13.57 -10.62 9.04
CA LEU A 40 -12.25 -10.05 9.30
C LEU A 40 -11.41 -10.96 10.21
N ARG A 41 -11.99 -11.51 11.29
CA ARG A 41 -11.29 -12.44 12.18
C ARG A 41 -10.83 -13.70 11.46
N SER A 42 -11.70 -14.31 10.65
CA SER A 42 -11.34 -15.45 9.80
C SER A 42 -10.22 -15.10 8.83
N ALA A 43 -10.31 -13.93 8.18
CA ALA A 43 -9.29 -13.43 7.27
C ALA A 43 -7.93 -13.23 7.95
N ILE A 44 -7.91 -12.66 9.16
CA ILE A 44 -6.69 -12.54 9.98
C ILE A 44 -6.14 -13.94 10.22
N ARG A 45 -6.94 -14.86 10.77
CA ARG A 45 -6.49 -16.22 11.08
C ARG A 45 -5.88 -16.93 9.87
N SER A 46 -6.56 -16.87 8.73
CA SER A 46 -6.11 -17.51 7.49
C SER A 46 -4.85 -16.89 6.90
N SER A 47 -4.57 -15.61 7.17
CA SER A 47 -3.42 -14.90 6.59
C SER A 47 -2.18 -14.97 7.48
N ILE A 48 -2.35 -14.91 8.81
CA ILE A 48 -1.23 -14.74 9.75
C ILE A 48 -1.17 -15.79 10.87
N GLY A 49 -2.14 -16.71 10.94
CA GLY A 49 -2.20 -17.78 11.95
C GLY A 49 -3.12 -17.47 13.13
N GLU A 50 -3.04 -18.31 14.17
CA GLU A 50 -3.99 -18.32 15.28
C GLU A 50 -3.78 -17.21 16.32
N GLN A 51 -2.64 -16.52 16.27
CA GLN A 51 -2.26 -15.53 17.26
C GLN A 51 -1.78 -14.22 16.63
N LEU A 52 -2.41 -13.12 17.05
CA LEU A 52 -2.07 -11.75 16.66
C LEU A 52 -1.85 -10.91 17.92
N THR A 53 -0.70 -10.25 18.01
CA THR A 53 -0.45 -9.24 19.04
C THR A 53 -0.51 -7.84 18.43
N ILE A 54 -1.39 -6.99 18.97
CA ILE A 54 -1.49 -5.57 18.65
C ILE A 54 -0.84 -4.79 19.78
N TRP A 55 0.33 -4.23 19.51
CA TRP A 55 1.08 -3.47 20.50
C TRP A 55 0.91 -1.97 20.27
N ILE A 56 0.12 -1.35 21.15
CA ILE A 56 -0.29 0.04 21.08
C ILE A 56 0.70 0.91 21.85
N TRP A 57 1.40 1.78 21.13
CA TRP A 57 2.27 2.79 21.72
C TRP A 57 1.52 4.12 21.76
N HIS A 58 1.30 4.71 22.93
CA HIS A 58 0.50 5.93 23.12
C HIS A 58 1.25 7.09 23.75
N ILE A 59 0.83 8.31 23.39
CA ILE A 59 1.26 9.57 23.99
C ILE A 59 0.19 10.07 24.96
N LYS A 60 -1.09 10.06 24.56
CA LYS A 60 -2.21 10.55 25.38
C LYS A 60 -3.21 9.44 25.69
N SER A 61 -3.62 9.30 26.94
CA SER A 61 -4.57 8.27 27.37
C SER A 61 -5.94 8.37 26.67
N GLU A 62 -6.41 9.58 26.36
CA GLU A 62 -7.64 9.80 25.59
C GLU A 62 -7.61 9.18 24.18
N ASN A 63 -6.43 9.08 23.58
CA ASN A 63 -6.25 8.51 22.24
C ASN A 63 -6.07 7.00 22.30
N LEU A 64 -5.49 6.48 23.38
CA LEU A 64 -5.50 5.05 23.68
C LEU A 64 -6.94 4.53 23.73
N GLU A 65 -7.85 5.17 24.46
CA GLU A 65 -9.26 4.75 24.53
C GLU A 65 -9.93 4.70 23.14
N LYS A 66 -9.68 5.71 22.30
CA LYS A 66 -10.23 5.75 20.94
C LYS A 66 -9.67 4.63 20.06
N ARG A 67 -8.41 4.25 20.24
CA ARG A 67 -7.79 3.12 19.52
C ARG A 67 -8.30 1.78 20.02
N LEU A 68 -8.46 1.58 21.31
CA LEU A 68 -9.11 0.41 21.89
C LEU A 68 -10.55 0.27 21.37
N LYS A 69 -11.32 1.37 21.36
CA LYS A 69 -12.66 1.40 20.73
C LYS A 69 -12.61 1.00 19.26
N ALA A 70 -11.60 1.42 18.51
CA ALA A 70 -11.46 1.07 17.10
C ALA A 70 -11.16 -0.42 16.90
N ILE A 71 -10.32 -1.03 17.75
CA ILE A 71 -10.08 -2.48 17.76
C ILE A 71 -11.38 -3.22 18.09
N LYS A 72 -12.10 -2.80 19.14
CA LYS A 72 -13.42 -3.35 19.47
C LYS A 72 -14.38 -3.28 18.30
N TYR A 73 -14.46 -2.14 17.62
CA TYR A 73 -15.31 -1.97 16.47
C TYR A 73 -14.91 -2.87 15.30
N CYS A 74 -13.61 -3.01 15.03
CA CYS A 74 -13.13 -3.81 13.91
C CYS A 74 -13.25 -5.31 14.15
N LEU A 75 -12.99 -5.77 15.38
CA LEU A 75 -12.92 -7.19 15.72
C LEU A 75 -14.16 -7.71 16.47
N GLY A 76 -15.09 -6.86 16.88
CA GLY A 76 -16.28 -7.27 17.62
C GLY A 76 -16.01 -7.68 19.07
N LEU A 77 -15.05 -7.03 19.74
CA LEU A 77 -14.73 -7.35 21.14
C LEU A 77 -15.87 -6.90 22.08
N PRO A 78 -16.22 -7.69 23.12
CA PRO A 78 -17.16 -7.24 24.15
C PRO A 78 -16.58 -6.04 24.91
N LYS A 79 -15.29 -6.10 25.25
CA LYS A 79 -14.51 -5.04 25.90
C LYS A 79 -13.11 -5.00 25.27
N ALA A 80 -12.65 -3.84 24.84
CA ALA A 80 -11.28 -3.67 24.36
C ALA A 80 -10.42 -3.13 25.50
N GLU A 81 -9.76 -4.05 26.19
CA GLU A 81 -8.77 -3.76 27.23
C GLU A 81 -7.49 -4.54 26.95
N PRO A 82 -6.33 -4.08 27.47
CA PRO A 82 -5.10 -4.86 27.38
C PRO A 82 -5.29 -6.28 27.90
N GLY A 83 -4.68 -7.26 27.22
CA GLY A 83 -4.82 -8.68 27.53
C GLY A 83 -5.18 -9.53 26.31
N SER A 84 -5.45 -10.80 26.56
CA SER A 84 -5.72 -11.81 25.54
C SER A 84 -7.23 -11.98 25.29
N HIS A 85 -7.63 -12.01 24.02
CA HIS A 85 -9.01 -12.11 23.58
C HIS A 85 -9.15 -13.24 22.55
N SER A 86 -9.75 -14.36 22.94
CA SER A 86 -10.02 -15.48 22.04
C SER A 86 -11.38 -15.36 21.36
N PHE A 87 -11.44 -15.79 20.12
CA PHE A 87 -12.65 -15.75 19.29
C PHE A 87 -13.06 -17.15 18.79
N PRO A 88 -14.36 -17.36 18.50
CA PRO A 88 -14.87 -18.65 18.00
C PRO A 88 -14.20 -19.13 16.71
N GLU A 89 -13.68 -18.22 15.90
CA GLU A 89 -12.95 -18.56 14.67
C GLU A 89 -11.58 -19.20 14.92
N GLY A 90 -11.15 -19.35 16.19
CA GLY A 90 -9.84 -19.89 16.56
C GLY A 90 -8.71 -18.85 16.44
N LEU A 91 -9.06 -17.57 16.52
CA LEU A 91 -8.12 -16.46 16.58
C LEU A 91 -8.00 -15.98 18.03
N THR A 92 -6.79 -15.79 18.50
CA THR A 92 -6.49 -15.08 19.76
C THR A 92 -5.79 -13.77 19.44
N VAL A 93 -6.35 -12.66 19.92
CA VAL A 93 -5.77 -11.33 19.79
C VAL A 93 -5.27 -10.86 21.14
N ASN A 94 -3.97 -10.60 21.25
CA ASN A 94 -3.36 -10.00 22.43
C ASN A 94 -3.22 -8.50 22.21
N ILE A 95 -3.72 -7.69 23.15
CA ILE A 95 -3.56 -6.24 23.12
C ILE A 95 -2.54 -5.85 24.19
N CYS A 96 -1.42 -5.29 23.76
CA CYS A 96 -0.37 -4.76 24.63
C CYS A 96 -0.36 -3.24 24.53
N VAL A 97 -0.02 -2.56 25.63
CA VAL A 97 0.06 -1.09 25.68
C VAL A 97 1.40 -0.65 26.26
N SER A 98 1.99 0.37 25.65
CA SER A 98 3.18 1.03 26.15
C SER A 98 3.09 2.53 25.93
N GLU A 99 3.73 3.29 26.81
CA GLU A 99 3.90 4.72 26.59
C GLU A 99 5.05 4.95 25.61
N VAL A 100 4.90 5.95 24.73
CA VAL A 100 5.90 6.26 23.71
C VAL A 100 7.22 6.76 24.29
N ALA A 101 7.23 7.22 25.54
CA ALA A 101 8.39 7.84 26.18
C ALA A 101 9.02 8.92 25.26
N SER A 102 10.36 9.02 25.23
CA SER A 102 11.09 9.96 24.38
C SER A 102 11.12 9.57 22.89
N LEU A 103 10.65 8.38 22.50
CA LEU A 103 10.75 7.91 21.11
C LEU A 103 9.97 8.77 20.11
N ALA A 104 8.87 9.41 20.53
CA ALA A 104 8.13 10.31 19.64
C ALA A 104 8.86 11.64 19.40
N GLN A 105 9.87 11.98 20.20
CA GLN A 105 10.56 13.27 20.08
C GLN A 105 11.36 13.35 18.78
N ARG A 106 11.60 14.58 18.33
CA ARG A 106 12.44 14.87 17.17
C ARG A 106 13.79 14.14 17.27
N LEU A 107 14.34 13.77 16.12
CA LEU A 107 15.74 13.35 16.05
C LEU A 107 16.66 14.48 16.53
N ASP A 108 17.77 14.10 17.16
CA ASP A 108 18.79 14.98 17.72
C ASP A 108 19.63 15.61 16.59
N LEU A 109 18.99 16.49 15.83
CA LEU A 109 19.52 17.15 14.64
C LEU A 109 19.16 18.63 14.65
N SER A 110 20.10 19.48 14.23
CA SER A 110 19.91 20.93 14.18
C SER A 110 18.65 21.32 13.37
N PRO A 111 17.78 22.20 13.86
CA PRO A 111 16.74 22.85 13.05
C PRO A 111 17.29 23.85 12.05
N GLU A 112 18.43 24.46 12.36
CA GLU A 112 18.91 25.67 11.68
C GLU A 112 19.70 25.36 10.41
N SER A 113 20.25 24.16 10.30
CA SER A 113 21.08 23.73 9.18
C SER A 113 20.68 22.33 8.72
N LYS A 114 20.60 22.12 7.40
CA LYS A 114 20.41 20.78 6.83
C LYS A 114 21.59 19.90 7.27
N PRO A 115 21.36 18.83 8.05
CA PRO A 115 22.45 17.98 8.51
C PRO A 115 23.03 17.19 7.35
N ASN A 116 24.31 16.86 7.45
CA ASN A 116 24.95 15.99 6.47
C ASN A 116 24.50 14.53 6.62
N SER A 117 24.83 13.69 5.64
CA SER A 117 24.41 12.28 5.62
C SER A 117 24.84 11.50 6.86
N LYS A 118 26.08 11.72 7.34
CA LYS A 118 26.64 11.00 8.50
C LYS A 118 25.94 11.41 9.80
N GLU A 119 25.62 12.69 9.96
CA GLU A 119 24.87 13.19 11.11
C GLU A 119 23.47 12.58 11.16
N ARG A 120 22.78 12.55 10.02
CA ARG A 120 21.45 11.93 9.92
C ARG A 120 21.50 10.43 10.22
N GLU A 121 22.45 9.71 9.61
CA GLU A 121 22.64 8.28 9.84
C GLU A 121 22.89 7.98 11.32
N LYS A 122 23.77 8.76 11.97
CA LYS A 122 24.03 8.64 13.41
C LYS A 122 22.76 8.86 14.24
N ALA A 123 21.97 9.88 13.93
CA ALA A 123 20.73 10.17 14.65
C ALA A 123 19.66 9.08 14.44
N ILE A 124 19.55 8.54 13.22
CA ILE A 124 18.68 7.42 12.90
C ILE A 124 19.11 6.17 13.67
N ASN A 125 20.39 5.80 13.60
CA ASN A 125 20.92 4.63 14.31
C ASN A 125 20.76 4.74 15.82
N LYS A 126 20.97 5.92 16.40
CA LYS A 126 20.67 6.19 17.82
C LYS A 126 19.21 5.87 18.14
N ARG A 127 18.25 6.40 17.36
CA ARG A 127 16.82 6.14 17.56
C ARG A 127 16.45 4.67 17.34
N LYS A 128 17.08 3.98 16.39
CA LYS A 128 16.91 2.53 16.19
C LYS A 128 17.34 1.75 17.44
N SER A 129 18.51 2.07 18.01
CA SER A 129 18.99 1.45 19.26
C SER A 129 18.09 1.75 20.45
N GLU A 130 17.53 2.96 20.54
CA GLU A 130 16.53 3.30 21.58
C GLU A 130 15.28 2.42 21.45
N VAL A 131 14.80 2.14 20.23
CA VAL A 131 13.70 1.21 20.00
C VAL A 131 14.08 -0.20 20.42
N ALA A 132 15.23 -0.72 19.97
CA ALA A 132 15.70 -2.07 20.31
C ALA A 132 15.75 -2.29 21.83
N ASN A 133 16.36 -1.37 22.57
CA ASN A 133 16.46 -1.44 24.04
C ASN A 133 15.08 -1.45 24.72
N LEU A 134 14.11 -0.69 24.19
CA LEU A 134 12.78 -0.61 24.79
C LEU A 134 11.92 -1.85 24.50
N VAL A 135 12.20 -2.56 23.41
CA VAL A 135 11.45 -3.77 23.05
C VAL A 135 12.11 -5.05 23.51
N GLU A 136 13.40 -5.06 23.85
CA GLU A 136 14.18 -6.25 24.22
C GLU A 136 13.49 -7.09 25.30
N SER A 137 13.13 -6.47 26.43
CA SER A 137 12.47 -7.16 27.54
C SER A 137 11.05 -7.67 27.19
N PRO A 138 10.11 -6.85 26.69
CA PRO A 138 8.76 -7.30 26.41
C PRO A 138 8.66 -8.25 25.20
N LYS A 139 9.62 -8.22 24.27
CA LYS A 139 9.58 -9.02 23.02
C LYS A 139 9.43 -10.51 23.26
N SER A 140 10.05 -11.05 24.31
CA SER A 140 9.98 -12.48 24.65
C SER A 140 8.60 -12.92 25.14
N GLU A 141 7.77 -11.98 25.60
CA GLU A 141 6.41 -12.22 26.11
C GLU A 141 5.35 -12.07 25.00
N LEU A 142 5.73 -11.55 23.82
CA LEU A 142 4.81 -11.35 22.71
C LEU A 142 4.52 -12.68 22.01
N LEU A 143 3.25 -12.90 21.69
CA LEU A 143 2.76 -14.14 21.11
C LEU A 143 2.30 -13.93 19.67
N GLY A 144 2.62 -14.88 18.80
CA GLY A 144 2.21 -14.87 17.39
C GLY A 144 2.78 -13.69 16.59
N LYS A 145 2.04 -13.27 15.57
CA LYS A 145 2.45 -12.15 14.69
C LYS A 145 2.19 -10.82 15.39
N VAL A 146 3.15 -9.90 15.35
CA VAL A 146 3.09 -8.63 16.09
C VAL A 146 2.96 -7.44 15.15
N GLY A 147 1.93 -6.62 15.37
CA GLY A 147 1.75 -5.33 14.72
C GLY A 147 1.89 -4.18 15.73
N ILE A 148 2.81 -3.25 15.45
CA ILE A 148 2.99 -2.03 16.25
C ILE A 148 2.05 -0.94 15.76
N TRP A 149 1.25 -0.39 16.67
CA TRP A 149 0.42 0.77 16.40
C TRP A 149 0.91 1.98 17.18
N PHE A 150 1.66 2.87 16.52
CA PHE A 150 2.45 3.91 17.15
C PHE A 150 1.82 5.30 17.01
N GLU A 151 1.62 6.00 18.13
CA GLU A 151 1.25 7.43 18.10
C GLU A 151 2.48 8.30 17.83
N LEU A 152 2.41 9.14 16.81
CA LEU A 152 3.46 10.09 16.47
C LEU A 152 2.89 11.45 16.11
N TYR A 153 3.49 12.51 16.64
CA TYR A 153 3.09 13.88 16.31
C TYR A 153 3.25 14.17 14.81
N ASP A 154 2.43 15.08 14.28
CA ASP A 154 2.54 15.43 12.87
C ASP A 154 3.70 16.40 12.60
N LYS A 155 3.94 16.58 11.30
CA LYS A 155 4.82 17.60 10.74
C LYS A 155 4.62 19.01 11.30
N LYS A 156 3.43 19.37 11.80
CA LYS A 156 3.18 20.71 12.35
C LYS A 156 3.75 20.87 13.75
N HIS A 157 3.81 19.79 14.52
CA HIS A 157 4.44 19.77 15.84
C HIS A 157 5.94 20.07 15.75
N TRP A 158 6.59 19.71 14.64
CA TRP A 158 8.02 19.88 14.41
C TRP A 158 8.43 21.24 13.82
N LYS A 159 7.52 22.21 13.77
CA LYS A 159 7.82 23.58 13.31
C LYS A 159 8.60 24.34 14.38
N PHE A 160 9.64 25.09 13.98
CA PHE A 160 10.40 25.95 14.88
C PHE A 160 10.16 27.44 14.57
N VAL A 161 10.48 28.30 15.54
CA VAL A 161 10.39 29.76 15.42
C VAL A 161 11.80 30.33 15.51
N GLN A 162 12.23 31.07 14.50
CA GLN A 162 13.47 31.85 14.55
C GLN A 162 13.12 33.33 14.72
N LYS A 163 13.85 34.02 15.60
CA LYS A 163 13.82 35.49 15.69
C LYS A 163 14.87 36.03 14.73
N ASP A 164 14.54 37.03 13.94
CA ASP A 164 15.55 37.73 13.15
C ASP A 164 16.40 38.69 14.03
N LYS A 165 17.39 39.34 13.41
CA LYS A 165 18.30 40.29 14.06
C LYS A 165 17.59 41.57 14.54
N GLU A 166 16.38 41.82 14.07
CA GLU A 166 15.56 43.01 14.39
C GLU A 166 14.44 42.69 15.40
N GLY A 167 14.31 41.43 15.82
CA GLY A 167 13.34 40.97 16.81
C GLY A 167 11.97 40.61 16.23
N GLU A 168 11.77 40.67 14.92
CA GLU A 168 10.54 40.21 14.28
C GLU A 168 10.53 38.67 14.23
N GLN A 169 9.44 38.08 14.73
CA GLN A 169 9.23 36.63 14.66
C GLN A 169 8.74 36.25 13.27
N LYS A 170 9.62 35.70 12.43
CA LYS A 170 9.18 34.99 11.23
C LYS A 170 9.12 33.49 11.46
N LYS A 171 7.92 32.95 11.29
CA LYS A 171 7.60 31.51 11.39
C LYS A 171 8.16 30.80 10.15
N TYR A 172 9.22 30.00 10.30
CA TYR A 172 9.83 29.28 9.18
C TYR A 172 9.76 27.75 9.32
N TRP A 173 10.13 27.09 8.22
CA TRP A 173 9.60 25.83 7.72
C TRP A 173 9.98 24.59 8.53
N LEU A 174 9.18 23.54 8.33
CA LEU A 174 9.45 22.17 8.74
C LEU A 174 10.93 21.82 8.51
N ALA A 175 11.62 21.31 9.53
CA ALA A 175 12.88 20.59 9.34
C ALA A 175 12.52 19.11 9.14
N PRO A 176 12.22 18.65 7.91
CA PRO A 176 11.73 17.29 7.66
C PRO A 176 12.72 16.23 8.15
N TRP A 177 14.02 16.54 8.17
CA TRP A 177 15.06 15.67 8.71
C TRP A 177 14.99 15.43 10.22
N GLY A 178 14.16 16.18 10.95
CA GLY A 178 13.88 15.93 12.35
C GLY A 178 12.83 14.85 12.62
N ASP A 179 12.04 14.46 11.62
CA ASP A 179 10.94 13.54 11.79
C ASP A 179 11.47 12.13 12.16
N PRO A 180 11.13 11.60 13.34
CA PRO A 180 11.64 10.31 13.78
C PRO A 180 10.89 9.13 13.18
N LYS A 181 9.79 9.33 12.43
CA LYS A 181 8.92 8.27 11.88
C LYS A 181 9.70 7.16 11.20
N ARG A 182 10.64 7.53 10.33
CA ARG A 182 11.46 6.57 9.57
C ARG A 182 12.41 5.80 10.47
N ALA A 183 13.10 6.48 11.38
CA ALA A 183 14.03 5.85 12.32
C ALA A 183 13.31 4.88 13.26
N ILE A 184 12.13 5.25 13.77
CA ILE A 184 11.28 4.39 14.60
C ILE A 184 10.81 3.18 13.79
N ARG A 185 10.33 3.38 12.55
CA ARG A 185 9.88 2.28 11.68
C ARG A 185 11.01 1.28 11.45
N MET A 186 12.22 1.77 11.15
CA MET A 186 13.39 0.93 10.97
C MET A 186 13.83 0.24 12.26
N GLY A 187 13.75 0.90 13.41
CA GLY A 187 14.04 0.28 14.70
C GLY A 187 13.11 -0.91 14.97
N PHE A 188 11.80 -0.74 14.73
CA PHE A 188 10.85 -1.85 14.82
C PHE A 188 11.08 -2.93 13.75
N SER A 189 11.43 -2.52 12.53
CA SER A 189 11.73 -3.42 11.41
C SER A 189 12.91 -4.35 11.71
N ASP A 190 14.01 -3.82 12.25
CA ASP A 190 15.19 -4.58 12.67
C ASP A 190 14.83 -5.62 13.74
N GLU A 191 13.83 -5.31 14.56
CA GLU A 191 13.31 -6.21 15.60
C GLU A 191 12.28 -7.22 15.08
N GLY A 192 11.97 -7.19 13.77
CA GLY A 192 11.02 -8.10 13.12
C GLY A 192 9.56 -7.64 13.21
N PHE A 193 9.31 -6.37 13.54
CA PHE A 193 7.96 -5.84 13.73
C PHE A 193 7.51 -4.91 12.60
N VAL A 194 6.26 -5.11 12.16
CA VAL A 194 5.57 -4.19 11.25
C VAL A 194 4.94 -3.07 12.06
N SER A 195 5.10 -1.81 11.64
CA SER A 195 4.60 -0.64 12.35
C SER A 195 3.70 0.25 11.50
N LYS A 196 2.62 0.76 12.11
CA LYS A 196 1.76 1.79 11.54
C LYS A 196 1.64 2.99 12.48
N PHE A 197 1.79 4.18 11.91
CA PHE A 197 1.77 5.44 12.63
C PHE A 197 0.41 6.14 12.55
N ILE A 198 -0.01 6.75 13.66
CA ILE A 198 -1.21 7.58 13.73
C ILE A 198 -0.93 8.89 14.48
N THR A 199 -1.47 9.99 13.95
CA THR A 199 -1.32 11.31 14.56
C THR A 199 -2.42 11.60 15.59
N PRO A 200 -2.08 12.02 16.83
CA PRO A 200 -3.03 12.25 17.92
C PRO A 200 -4.03 13.41 17.70
N GLU A 201 -3.66 14.47 16.98
CA GLU A 201 -4.43 15.74 16.95
C GLU A 201 -5.33 15.89 15.71
N ARG A 202 -6.40 15.08 15.61
CA ARG A 202 -7.30 15.12 14.44
C ARG A 202 -8.78 15.14 14.83
N LYS A 203 -9.57 16.04 14.22
CA LYS A 203 -11.04 16.20 14.43
C LYS A 203 -11.86 14.91 14.23
N SER A 204 -11.32 13.94 13.50
CA SER A 204 -11.92 12.63 13.20
C SER A 204 -10.98 11.48 13.62
N TYR A 205 -10.38 11.59 14.81
CA TYR A 205 -9.35 10.64 15.28
C TYR A 205 -9.84 9.20 15.27
N TYR A 206 -11.07 8.95 15.74
CA TYR A 206 -11.63 7.61 15.82
C TYR A 206 -11.76 6.92 14.44
N GLN A 207 -12.27 7.64 13.43
CA GLN A 207 -12.35 7.09 12.06
C GLN A 207 -10.96 6.83 11.48
N LYS A 208 -9.99 7.71 11.77
CA LYS A 208 -8.59 7.52 11.38
C LYS A 208 -7.95 6.36 12.12
N ALA A 209 -8.37 6.09 13.35
CA ALA A 209 -7.95 4.93 14.12
C ALA A 209 -8.43 3.64 13.46
N ILE A 210 -9.70 3.57 13.04
CA ILE A 210 -10.23 2.43 12.27
C ILE A 210 -9.42 2.23 10.98
N CYS A 211 -9.17 3.29 10.21
CA CYS A 211 -8.41 3.19 8.96
C CYS A 211 -6.96 2.73 9.20
N SER A 212 -6.30 3.31 10.21
CA SER A 212 -4.92 2.97 10.56
C SER A 212 -4.79 1.55 11.10
N PHE A 213 -5.76 1.06 11.86
CA PHE A 213 -5.78 -0.32 12.34
C PHE A 213 -5.91 -1.30 11.16
N VAL A 214 -6.83 -1.01 10.25
CA VAL A 214 -7.01 -1.79 9.03
C VAL A 214 -5.76 -1.76 8.15
N ASP A 215 -5.05 -0.62 8.08
CA ASP A 215 -3.78 -0.52 7.35
C ASP A 215 -2.64 -1.29 8.02
N LEU A 216 -2.61 -1.35 9.35
CA LEU A 216 -1.69 -2.23 10.07
C LEU A 216 -1.95 -3.70 9.70
N LEU A 217 -3.21 -4.14 9.68
CA LEU A 217 -3.56 -5.51 9.25
C LEU A 217 -3.14 -5.79 7.80
N ARG A 218 -3.33 -4.83 6.89
CA ARG A 218 -2.83 -4.94 5.50
C ARG A 218 -1.30 -5.12 5.46
N SER A 219 -0.58 -4.35 6.28
CA SER A 219 0.88 -4.43 6.37
C SER A 219 1.35 -5.79 6.92
N LEU A 220 0.55 -6.42 7.77
CA LEU A 220 0.74 -7.80 8.24
C LEU A 220 0.37 -8.87 7.19
N GLY A 221 -0.07 -8.46 5.99
CA GLY A 221 -0.44 -9.38 4.91
C GLY A 221 -1.90 -9.85 4.93
N VAL A 222 -2.75 -9.32 5.82
CA VAL A 222 -4.16 -9.76 5.94
C VAL A 222 -4.98 -9.40 4.70
N ARG A 223 -5.71 -10.39 4.18
CA ARG A 223 -6.65 -10.24 3.05
C ARG A 223 -7.99 -10.86 3.40
N LEU A 224 -9.09 -10.17 3.05
CA LEU A 224 -10.45 -10.67 3.31
C LEU A 224 -10.77 -11.93 2.51
N GLU A 225 -10.36 -11.95 1.25
CA GLU A 225 -10.66 -13.01 0.30
C GLU A 225 -9.51 -13.17 -0.71
N PRO A 226 -9.36 -14.38 -1.29
CA PRO A 226 -8.44 -14.61 -2.38
C PRO A 226 -8.77 -13.77 -3.61
N SER A 227 -7.85 -13.74 -4.57
CA SER A 227 -8.05 -12.97 -5.80
C SER A 227 -9.18 -13.59 -6.62
N LYS A 228 -10.28 -12.86 -6.83
CA LYS A 228 -11.40 -13.31 -7.68
C LYS A 228 -11.03 -13.19 -9.16
N ILE A 229 -10.11 -14.04 -9.60
CA ILE A 229 -9.58 -14.06 -10.95
C ILE A 229 -9.84 -15.43 -11.53
N GLN A 230 -10.40 -15.42 -12.72
CA GLN A 230 -10.61 -16.57 -13.56
C GLN A 230 -10.19 -16.17 -14.97
N LEU A 231 -9.43 -17.04 -15.63
CA LEU A 231 -9.17 -16.96 -17.06
C LEU A 231 -10.01 -18.04 -17.74
N SER A 232 -10.64 -17.70 -18.85
CA SER A 232 -11.51 -18.59 -19.62
C SER A 232 -10.81 -19.84 -20.14
N ASN A 233 -9.51 -19.74 -20.38
CA ASN A 233 -8.64 -20.81 -20.87
C ASN A 233 -7.84 -21.53 -19.78
N VAL A 234 -8.13 -21.27 -18.49
CA VAL A 234 -7.51 -21.95 -17.34
C VAL A 234 -8.60 -22.64 -16.55
N ASP A 235 -8.37 -23.88 -16.11
CA ASP A 235 -9.33 -24.61 -15.29
C ASP A 235 -9.65 -23.86 -13.99
N LYS A 236 -10.91 -23.93 -13.54
CA LYS A 236 -11.39 -23.17 -12.37
C LYS A 236 -10.66 -23.49 -11.06
N ASP A 237 -10.17 -24.73 -10.95
CA ASP A 237 -9.46 -25.20 -9.76
C ASP A 237 -7.94 -24.95 -9.86
N THR A 238 -7.46 -24.43 -10.98
CA THR A 238 -6.04 -24.09 -11.15
C THR A 238 -5.75 -22.71 -10.58
N PRO A 239 -4.79 -22.58 -9.63
CA PRO A 239 -4.45 -21.28 -9.06
C PRO A 239 -3.80 -20.38 -10.11
N ILE A 240 -4.25 -19.12 -10.14
CA ILE A 240 -3.66 -18.05 -10.93
C ILE A 240 -2.88 -17.13 -9.98
N ASN A 241 -1.60 -16.95 -10.28
CA ASN A 241 -0.74 -16.00 -9.58
C ASN A 241 -0.93 -14.60 -10.16
N GLU A 242 -1.09 -13.61 -9.30
CA GLU A 242 -0.88 -12.21 -9.63
C GLU A 242 0.43 -11.74 -9.03
N VAL A 243 1.26 -11.10 -9.84
CA VAL A 243 2.55 -10.56 -9.40
C VAL A 243 2.63 -9.08 -9.76
N GLY A 244 2.95 -8.23 -8.80
CA GLY A 244 3.25 -6.82 -9.03
C GLY A 244 4.74 -6.58 -8.94
N LEU A 245 5.38 -6.11 -10.02
CA LEU A 245 6.78 -5.71 -10.04
C LEU A 245 6.90 -4.19 -9.89
N ARG A 246 7.73 -3.76 -8.93
CA ARG A 246 8.05 -2.34 -8.73
C ARG A 246 9.53 -2.17 -8.37
N LEU A 247 10.13 -1.07 -8.83
CA LEU A 247 11.42 -0.57 -8.35
C LEU A 247 11.18 0.42 -7.21
N ILE A 248 11.84 0.18 -6.09
CA ILE A 248 11.92 1.11 -4.97
C ILE A 248 13.24 1.85 -5.04
N ASN A 249 13.18 3.17 -4.99
CA ASN A 249 14.36 4.01 -4.98
C ASN A 249 15.01 4.00 -3.59
N ARG A 250 16.33 4.02 -3.56
CA ARG A 250 17.11 4.34 -2.36
C ARG A 250 18.06 5.48 -2.72
N THR A 251 18.02 6.55 -1.95
CA THR A 251 18.80 7.77 -2.23
C THR A 251 20.30 7.51 -2.14
N SER A 252 21.13 8.32 -2.81
CA SER A 252 22.59 8.18 -2.72
C SER A 252 23.13 8.28 -1.30
N GLN A 253 22.47 9.06 -0.44
CA GLN A 253 22.81 9.18 0.97
C GLN A 253 22.54 7.91 1.79
N THR A 254 21.67 7.01 1.31
CA THR A 254 21.23 5.80 2.02
C THR A 254 21.58 4.50 1.32
N GLY A 255 22.05 4.57 0.08
CA GLY A 255 22.60 3.44 -0.61
C GLY A 255 23.94 3.03 -0.02
N GLU A 256 24.20 1.73 -0.04
CA GLU A 256 25.54 1.20 0.21
C GLU A 256 26.53 1.90 -0.72
N ASN A 257 27.66 2.34 -0.14
CA ASN A 257 28.74 3.06 -0.82
C ASN A 257 28.39 4.47 -1.32
N GLY A 258 27.30 5.09 -0.86
CA GLY A 258 26.97 6.48 -1.20
C GLY A 258 26.38 6.67 -2.60
N LYS A 259 25.81 5.62 -3.20
CA LYS A 259 25.25 5.62 -4.56
C LYS A 259 23.73 5.38 -4.54
N PRO A 260 22.95 6.02 -5.42
CA PRO A 260 21.52 5.75 -5.49
C PRO A 260 21.30 4.30 -5.94
N GLN A 261 20.29 3.63 -5.39
CA GLN A 261 19.97 2.23 -5.69
C GLN A 261 18.54 2.09 -6.17
N LEU A 262 18.31 1.04 -6.96
CA LEU A 262 17.01 0.63 -7.44
C LEU A 262 16.78 -0.80 -6.97
N ILE A 263 15.88 -0.99 -6.01
CA ILE A 263 15.57 -2.29 -5.43
C ILE A 263 14.31 -2.83 -6.14
N PRO A 264 14.42 -3.83 -7.03
CA PRO A 264 13.24 -4.47 -7.60
C PRO A 264 12.57 -5.34 -6.54
N VAL A 265 11.28 -5.11 -6.32
CA VAL A 265 10.45 -5.92 -5.45
C VAL A 265 9.33 -6.53 -6.28
N MET A 266 9.00 -7.78 -5.99
CA MET A 266 7.82 -8.44 -6.53
C MET A 266 6.92 -8.89 -5.40
N VAL A 267 5.63 -8.57 -5.47
CA VAL A 267 4.61 -9.06 -4.54
C VAL A 267 3.69 -10.03 -5.27
N LYS A 268 3.45 -11.20 -4.68
CA LYS A 268 2.60 -12.27 -5.23
C LYS A 268 1.35 -12.49 -4.39
N MET A 269 0.23 -12.64 -5.07
CA MET A 269 -1.06 -13.07 -4.52
C MET A 269 -1.61 -14.23 -5.36
N CYS A 270 -2.33 -15.16 -4.72
CA CYS A 270 -2.95 -16.31 -5.39
C CYS A 270 -4.49 -16.14 -5.47
N SER A 271 -5.11 -16.72 -6.51
CA SER A 271 -6.57 -16.76 -6.67
C SER A 271 -7.28 -17.70 -5.70
N LEU A 272 -6.58 -18.66 -5.09
CA LEU A 272 -7.16 -19.66 -4.18
C LEU A 272 -6.79 -19.45 -2.71
N THR A 273 -5.75 -18.67 -2.41
CA THR A 273 -5.29 -18.44 -1.03
C THR A 273 -5.27 -16.96 -0.65
N ASN A 274 -5.37 -16.69 0.65
CA ASN A 274 -5.25 -15.34 1.21
C ASN A 274 -3.79 -14.91 1.41
N GLU A 275 -2.84 -15.78 1.09
CA GLU A 275 -1.43 -15.52 1.30
C GLU A 275 -0.96 -14.36 0.42
N THR A 276 -0.12 -13.54 1.02
CA THR A 276 0.63 -12.50 0.31
C THR A 276 2.10 -12.74 0.60
N SER A 277 2.89 -12.87 -0.45
CA SER A 277 4.33 -13.07 -0.35
C SER A 277 5.07 -12.04 -1.19
N ALA A 278 6.35 -11.83 -0.89
CA ALA A 278 7.18 -10.96 -1.68
C ALA A 278 8.59 -11.53 -1.83
N ILE A 279 9.28 -11.05 -2.85
CA ILE A 279 10.68 -11.37 -3.14
C ILE A 279 11.42 -10.12 -3.61
N PHE A 280 12.70 -10.01 -3.25
CA PHE A 280 13.61 -8.93 -3.64
C PHE A 280 15.04 -9.48 -3.69
N PRO A 281 15.99 -8.81 -4.39
CA PRO A 281 17.38 -9.24 -4.43
C PRO A 281 17.98 -9.34 -3.02
N GLY A 282 18.61 -10.46 -2.69
CA GLY A 282 19.15 -10.75 -1.35
C GLY A 282 18.39 -11.86 -0.62
N ILE A 283 17.17 -12.17 -1.06
CA ILE A 283 16.44 -13.38 -0.66
C ILE A 283 16.21 -14.29 -1.86
N THR A 284 16.21 -15.61 -1.62
CA THR A 284 16.13 -16.64 -2.68
C THR A 284 14.74 -17.25 -2.82
N GLU A 285 13.86 -17.03 -1.85
CA GLU A 285 12.53 -17.62 -1.79
C GLU A 285 11.46 -16.55 -1.57
N TRP A 286 10.22 -16.87 -1.94
CA TRP A 286 9.07 -16.03 -1.66
C TRP A 286 8.71 -16.13 -0.18
N ILE A 287 8.94 -15.05 0.57
CA ILE A 287 8.64 -15.00 2.01
C ILE A 287 7.31 -14.26 2.28
N PRO A 288 6.67 -14.46 3.44
CA PRO A 288 5.48 -13.71 3.84
C PRO A 288 5.69 -12.19 3.72
N TYR A 289 4.64 -11.48 3.29
CA TYR A 289 4.74 -10.05 2.98
C TYR A 289 5.22 -9.20 4.17
N ASP A 290 4.78 -9.50 5.39
CA ASP A 290 5.20 -8.80 6.60
C ASP A 290 6.69 -9.02 6.91
N GLU A 291 7.19 -10.23 6.68
CA GLU A 291 8.61 -10.57 6.81
C GLU A 291 9.45 -9.86 5.74
N ALA A 292 8.92 -9.76 4.51
CA ALA A 292 9.59 -9.01 3.45
C ALA A 292 9.71 -7.52 3.79
N LEU A 293 8.69 -6.92 4.42
CA LEU A 293 8.77 -5.54 4.90
C LEU A 293 9.87 -5.35 5.93
N THR A 294 10.05 -6.30 6.85
CA THR A 294 11.03 -6.14 7.94
C THR A 294 12.46 -6.41 7.49
N ARG A 295 12.65 -7.26 6.47
CA ARG A 295 13.96 -7.70 5.98
C ARG A 295 14.53 -6.88 4.83
N ILE A 296 13.69 -6.22 4.01
CA ILE A 296 14.15 -5.54 2.77
C ILE A 296 15.30 -4.55 2.99
N ASN A 297 15.36 -3.89 4.14
CA ASN A 297 16.41 -2.92 4.39
C ASN A 297 17.77 -3.57 4.68
N ASN A 298 17.79 -4.70 5.37
CA ASN A 298 18.98 -5.33 5.94
C ASN A 298 19.48 -6.50 5.09
N ASP A 299 18.56 -7.25 4.47
CA ASP A 299 18.87 -8.41 3.65
C ASP A 299 18.88 -8.08 2.16
N GLY A 300 18.40 -6.90 1.78
CA GLY A 300 18.38 -6.44 0.40
C GLY A 300 19.79 -6.30 -0.16
N ASP A 301 20.00 -6.75 -1.40
CA ASP A 301 21.27 -6.61 -2.11
C ASP A 301 21.54 -5.14 -2.45
N GLY A 302 22.22 -4.44 -1.54
CA GLY A 302 22.60 -3.06 -1.74
C GLY A 302 23.76 -2.87 -2.71
N SER A 303 24.21 -3.89 -3.44
CA SER A 303 25.18 -3.66 -4.53
C SER A 303 24.51 -3.27 -5.86
N ILE A 304 23.17 -3.21 -5.92
CA ILE A 304 22.39 -2.82 -7.11
C ILE A 304 22.22 -1.29 -7.18
N ASN A 305 23.17 -0.62 -7.83
CA ASN A 305 23.12 0.83 -8.03
C ASN A 305 22.19 1.23 -9.19
N ASN A 306 21.80 2.50 -9.25
CA ASN A 306 21.14 3.10 -10.42
C ASN A 306 22.17 3.46 -11.51
N ASP A 307 22.90 2.45 -11.99
CA ASP A 307 23.81 2.51 -13.12
C ASP A 307 23.51 1.36 -14.10
N ASP A 308 24.19 1.29 -15.23
CA ASP A 308 23.89 0.30 -16.27
C ASP A 308 24.15 -1.14 -15.79
N ASN A 309 25.15 -1.35 -14.93
CA ASN A 309 25.42 -2.65 -14.32
C ASN A 309 24.31 -3.06 -13.35
N GLY A 310 23.85 -2.16 -12.49
CA GLY A 310 22.72 -2.41 -11.61
C GLY A 310 21.44 -2.66 -12.39
N LYS A 311 21.17 -1.92 -13.46
CA LYS A 311 20.04 -2.18 -14.38
C LYS A 311 20.12 -3.55 -15.05
N ALA A 312 21.31 -4.01 -15.43
CA ALA A 312 21.51 -5.37 -15.94
C ALA A 312 21.16 -6.41 -14.86
N ARG A 313 21.65 -6.24 -13.63
CA ARG A 313 21.34 -7.12 -12.50
C ARG A 313 19.86 -7.17 -12.15
N ILE A 314 19.15 -6.03 -12.24
CA ILE A 314 17.70 -5.99 -12.06
C ILE A 314 17.00 -6.86 -13.11
N ARG A 315 17.40 -6.76 -14.39
CA ARG A 315 16.84 -7.59 -15.46
C ARG A 315 17.11 -9.08 -15.23
N THR A 316 18.33 -9.43 -14.81
CA THR A 316 18.69 -10.81 -14.43
C THR A 316 17.85 -11.30 -13.25
N PHE A 317 17.61 -10.47 -12.24
CA PHE A 317 16.74 -10.81 -11.12
C PHE A 317 15.29 -11.06 -11.59
N ILE A 318 14.73 -10.19 -12.42
CA ILE A 318 13.37 -10.36 -12.95
C ILE A 318 13.27 -11.68 -13.72
N GLU A 319 14.23 -11.94 -14.62
CA GLU A 319 14.29 -13.17 -15.38
C GLU A 319 14.39 -14.41 -14.49
N TYR A 320 15.26 -14.37 -13.48
CA TYR A 320 15.44 -15.43 -12.49
C TYR A 320 14.13 -15.73 -11.75
N VAL A 321 13.48 -14.70 -11.19
CA VAL A 321 12.23 -14.86 -10.43
C VAL A 321 11.12 -15.45 -11.28
N LEU A 322 10.98 -15.01 -12.54
CA LEU A 322 9.97 -15.57 -13.46
C LEU A 322 10.26 -17.04 -13.85
N LYS A 323 11.49 -17.52 -13.66
CA LYS A 323 11.92 -18.90 -13.93
C LYS A 323 11.91 -19.80 -12.68
N THR A 324 11.56 -19.29 -11.50
CA THR A 324 11.50 -20.11 -10.27
C THR A 324 10.31 -21.07 -10.27
N PRO A 325 10.35 -22.18 -9.51
CA PRO A 325 9.25 -23.15 -9.44
C PRO A 325 7.90 -22.56 -8.98
N GLU A 326 7.92 -21.43 -8.30
CA GLU A 326 6.70 -20.74 -7.83
C GLU A 326 5.89 -20.15 -8.98
N LEU A 327 6.53 -19.74 -10.07
CA LEU A 327 5.88 -19.07 -11.21
C LEU A 327 6.00 -19.85 -12.53
N ARG A 328 7.12 -20.55 -12.74
CA ARG A 328 7.42 -21.21 -14.01
C ARG A 328 6.37 -22.28 -14.34
N GLY A 329 5.74 -22.14 -15.51
CA GLY A 329 4.73 -23.07 -16.00
C GLY A 329 3.42 -23.05 -15.20
N LYS A 330 3.19 -22.00 -14.39
CA LYS A 330 1.95 -21.80 -13.63
C LYS A 330 1.24 -20.54 -14.15
N PRO A 331 -0.10 -20.55 -14.30
CA PRO A 331 -0.84 -19.38 -14.76
C PRO A 331 -0.49 -18.15 -13.93
N THR A 332 0.14 -17.16 -14.56
CA THR A 332 0.69 -15.99 -13.88
C THR A 332 0.41 -14.72 -14.67
N ILE A 333 -0.11 -13.70 -13.98
CA ILE A 333 -0.29 -12.34 -14.51
C ILE A 333 0.70 -11.42 -13.80
N LEU A 334 1.69 -10.94 -14.53
CA LEU A 334 2.68 -9.96 -14.09
C LEU A 334 2.21 -8.56 -14.45
N TYR A 335 2.02 -7.71 -13.45
CA TYR A 335 1.74 -6.29 -13.62
C TYR A 335 3.01 -5.46 -13.48
N CYS A 336 3.18 -4.50 -14.39
CA CYS A 336 4.33 -3.59 -14.42
C CYS A 336 3.87 -2.14 -14.63
N GLU A 337 4.26 -1.22 -13.76
CA GLU A 337 4.01 0.21 -13.96
C GLU A 337 5.08 0.80 -14.88
N ALA A 338 4.67 1.27 -16.06
CA ALA A 338 5.59 1.66 -17.12
C ALA A 338 6.56 2.78 -16.67
N GLU A 339 6.03 3.80 -16.00
CA GLU A 339 6.77 4.94 -15.45
C GLU A 339 7.90 4.51 -14.52
N ASN A 340 7.71 3.40 -13.82
CA ASN A 340 8.63 2.92 -12.80
C ASN A 340 9.72 2.00 -13.37
N ILE A 341 9.40 1.15 -14.35
CA ILE A 341 10.30 0.05 -14.76
C ILE A 341 10.91 0.21 -16.17
N ARG A 342 10.29 0.98 -17.08
CA ARG A 342 10.64 0.95 -18.53
C ARG A 342 12.05 1.44 -18.89
N GLN A 343 12.67 2.20 -17.99
CA GLN A 343 14.06 2.64 -18.17
C GLN A 343 15.06 1.53 -17.86
N VAL A 344 14.68 0.57 -17.02
CA VAL A 344 15.51 -0.58 -16.63
C VAL A 344 15.18 -1.77 -17.53
N TRP A 345 13.90 -2.11 -17.68
CA TRP A 345 13.44 -3.17 -18.57
C TRP A 345 12.88 -2.59 -19.86
N THR A 346 13.78 -2.26 -20.79
CA THR A 346 13.47 -1.50 -22.01
C THR A 346 12.46 -2.16 -22.95
N TRP A 347 12.23 -3.47 -22.83
CA TRP A 347 11.16 -4.18 -23.54
C TRP A 347 9.77 -3.60 -23.25
N LEU A 348 9.55 -2.97 -22.09
CA LEU A 348 8.27 -2.33 -21.73
C LEU A 348 8.05 -0.95 -22.37
N GLN A 349 9.01 -0.42 -23.14
CA GLN A 349 8.85 0.83 -23.89
C GLN A 349 7.89 0.67 -25.06
N ASP A 350 7.19 1.75 -25.44
CA ASP A 350 6.16 1.70 -26.51
C ASP A 350 6.69 1.14 -27.83
N THR A 351 7.89 1.55 -28.22
CA THR A 351 8.51 1.12 -29.48
C THR A 351 9.09 -0.30 -29.43
N GLN A 352 9.05 -0.98 -28.29
CA GLN A 352 9.80 -2.22 -28.03
C GLN A 352 8.92 -3.38 -27.53
N ILE A 353 7.75 -3.07 -26.98
CA ILE A 353 6.83 -4.09 -26.47
C ILE A 353 6.32 -4.94 -27.62
N ASP A 354 6.43 -6.26 -27.47
CA ASP A 354 6.17 -7.21 -28.55
C ASP A 354 5.53 -8.48 -27.99
N SER A 355 4.55 -9.04 -28.71
CA SER A 355 3.84 -10.26 -28.30
C SER A 355 4.62 -11.56 -28.54
N ARG A 356 5.72 -11.53 -29.31
CA ARG A 356 6.50 -12.73 -29.64
C ARG A 356 7.16 -13.37 -28.42
N GLY A 357 7.45 -12.58 -27.40
CA GLY A 357 8.12 -13.04 -26.19
C GLY A 357 8.59 -11.88 -25.34
N LEU A 358 9.25 -12.20 -24.24
CA LEU A 358 9.90 -11.23 -23.36
C LEU A 358 11.37 -11.07 -23.75
N SER A 359 11.91 -9.87 -23.62
CA SER A 359 13.35 -9.65 -23.77
C SER A 359 13.95 -9.01 -22.53
N PHE A 360 14.93 -9.69 -21.93
CA PHE A 360 15.72 -9.18 -20.81
C PHE A 360 17.05 -8.56 -21.26
N ALA A 361 17.37 -8.67 -22.55
CA ALA A 361 18.53 -8.03 -23.14
C ALA A 361 18.36 -6.51 -23.28
N GLU A 362 19.43 -5.82 -23.65
CA GLU A 362 19.37 -4.39 -23.94
C GLU A 362 18.59 -4.12 -25.24
N ARG A 363 18.07 -2.90 -25.36
CA ARG A 363 17.23 -2.45 -26.48
C ARG A 363 17.75 -2.85 -27.86
N LYS A 364 19.06 -2.77 -28.10
CA LYS A 364 19.68 -3.06 -29.40
C LYS A 364 19.89 -4.56 -29.68
N ASN A 365 19.78 -5.41 -28.67
CA ASN A 365 20.14 -6.83 -28.70
C ASN A 365 18.98 -7.71 -28.21
N GLN A 366 17.73 -7.36 -28.54
CA GLN A 366 16.58 -8.08 -28.03
C GLN A 366 16.58 -9.55 -28.47
N VAL A 367 16.64 -10.44 -27.48
CA VAL A 367 16.36 -11.87 -27.61
C VAL A 367 15.00 -12.11 -26.97
N PHE A 368 14.09 -12.78 -27.69
CA PHE A 368 12.72 -13.02 -27.24
C PHE A 368 12.59 -14.46 -26.72
N ASP A 369 12.26 -14.58 -25.44
CA ASP A 369 11.93 -15.84 -24.80
C ASP A 369 10.41 -15.95 -24.63
N ALA A 370 9.84 -17.03 -25.16
CA ALA A 370 8.48 -17.41 -24.81
C ALA A 370 8.46 -18.00 -23.40
N MET A 371 7.52 -17.54 -22.57
CA MET A 371 7.31 -18.04 -21.22
C MET A 371 5.89 -18.61 -21.12
N PRO A 372 5.74 -19.95 -21.17
CA PRO A 372 4.43 -20.59 -21.03
C PRO A 372 3.76 -20.15 -19.73
N GLU A 373 2.43 -20.00 -19.79
CA GLU A 373 1.56 -19.58 -18.68
C GLU A 373 1.75 -18.15 -18.14
N LEU A 374 2.71 -17.39 -18.65
CA LEU A 374 2.93 -16.00 -18.25
C LEU A 374 2.13 -15.02 -19.11
N ARG A 375 1.46 -14.06 -18.47
CA ARG A 375 0.91 -12.85 -19.09
C ARG A 375 1.57 -11.64 -18.48
N VAL A 376 1.97 -10.66 -19.30
CA VAL A 376 2.55 -9.40 -18.83
C VAL A 376 1.64 -8.25 -19.21
N ILE A 377 1.14 -7.54 -18.21
CA ILE A 377 0.27 -6.38 -18.33
C ILE A 377 1.04 -5.14 -17.88
N ARG A 378 1.22 -4.21 -18.82
CA ARG A 378 1.82 -2.90 -18.54
C ARG A 378 0.73 -1.90 -18.19
N ILE A 379 0.95 -1.13 -17.13
CA ILE A 379 0.04 -0.12 -16.60
C ILE A 379 0.66 1.27 -16.73
N ARG A 380 -0.16 2.27 -17.10
CA ARG A 380 0.15 3.70 -16.92
C ARG A 380 -0.97 4.39 -16.18
N SER A 381 -0.63 5.41 -15.40
CA SER A 381 -1.62 6.19 -14.66
C SER A 381 -1.17 7.64 -14.47
N GLY A 382 -2.05 8.49 -13.94
CA GLY A 382 -1.66 9.86 -13.56
C GLY A 382 -1.23 10.73 -14.73
N ASN A 383 0.00 11.26 -14.69
CA ASN A 383 0.47 12.29 -15.62
C ASN A 383 0.91 11.73 -16.99
N GLU A 384 1.01 10.40 -17.15
CA GLU A 384 1.29 9.76 -18.44
C GLU A 384 0.03 9.29 -19.17
N THR A 385 -1.16 9.52 -18.61
CA THR A 385 -2.42 9.23 -19.29
C THR A 385 -3.11 10.51 -19.73
N ALA A 386 -3.81 10.44 -20.88
CA ALA A 386 -4.52 11.60 -21.41
C ALA A 386 -5.63 12.05 -20.45
N GLU A 387 -5.89 13.37 -20.42
CA GLU A 387 -7.17 13.86 -19.88
C GLU A 387 -8.32 13.29 -20.73
N TRP A 388 -9.45 12.98 -20.10
CA TRP A 388 -10.59 12.33 -20.77
C TRP A 388 -11.92 12.98 -20.39
N TYR A 389 -12.92 12.83 -21.26
CA TYR A 389 -14.32 13.17 -20.98
C TYR A 389 -15.25 12.16 -21.67
N GLY A 390 -16.44 11.94 -21.09
CA GLY A 390 -17.44 11.04 -21.63
C GLY A 390 -18.39 11.75 -22.60
N ILE A 391 -18.74 11.09 -23.71
CA ILE A 391 -19.78 11.53 -24.63
C ILE A 391 -20.86 10.42 -24.68
N ASP A 392 -22.12 10.79 -24.52
CA ASP A 392 -23.28 9.89 -24.73
C ASP A 392 -24.16 10.49 -25.85
N GLY A 393 -23.98 9.99 -27.08
CA GLY A 393 -24.60 10.57 -28.27
C GLY A 393 -24.20 12.04 -28.48
N GLU A 394 -25.17 12.94 -28.57
CA GLU A 394 -24.93 14.39 -28.69
C GLU A 394 -24.79 15.12 -27.34
N LYS A 395 -24.92 14.41 -26.21
CA LYS A 395 -24.80 15.00 -24.88
C LYS A 395 -23.42 14.69 -24.27
N LEU A 396 -22.79 15.73 -23.71
CA LEU A 396 -21.71 15.55 -22.75
C LEU A 396 -22.28 14.77 -21.55
N SER A 397 -21.83 13.52 -21.43
CA SER A 397 -22.22 12.65 -20.33
C SER A 397 -21.21 12.76 -19.20
N GLY A 398 -21.69 12.71 -17.96
CA GLY A 398 -20.88 12.84 -16.75
C GLY A 398 -19.92 11.67 -16.54
N PHE A 399 -19.65 11.35 -15.27
CA PHE A 399 -18.71 10.28 -14.88
C PHE A 399 -19.12 8.91 -15.46
N THR A 400 -18.36 8.40 -16.45
CA THR A 400 -18.44 7.01 -16.90
C THR A 400 -17.50 6.12 -16.08
N THR A 401 -17.80 4.83 -15.99
CA THR A 401 -17.00 3.82 -15.28
C THR A 401 -16.95 2.54 -16.09
N GLY A 402 -15.79 1.89 -16.16
CA GLY A 402 -15.64 0.62 -16.86
C GLY A 402 -14.33 0.52 -17.65
N ILE A 403 -14.36 -0.33 -18.68
CA ILE A 403 -13.22 -0.62 -19.53
C ILE A 403 -13.57 -0.25 -20.96
N PHE A 404 -12.67 0.47 -21.60
CA PHE A 404 -12.84 1.00 -22.94
C PHE A 404 -11.68 0.51 -23.80
N LYS A 405 -12.01 -0.14 -24.91
CA LYS A 405 -11.00 -0.61 -25.87
C LYS A 405 -10.51 0.55 -26.71
N ASN A 406 -9.20 0.63 -26.96
CA ASN A 406 -8.66 1.56 -27.96
C ASN A 406 -9.03 1.05 -29.37
N SER A 407 -9.62 1.91 -30.21
CA SER A 407 -10.00 1.56 -31.59
C SER A 407 -8.80 1.21 -32.46
N ASP A 408 -7.66 1.85 -32.20
CA ASP A 408 -6.48 1.81 -33.07
C ASP A 408 -5.50 0.71 -32.63
N ASN A 409 -5.71 0.14 -31.45
CA ASN A 409 -4.83 -0.88 -30.88
C ASN A 409 -5.62 -1.89 -30.03
N ASP A 410 -5.69 -3.13 -30.51
CA ASP A 410 -6.45 -4.21 -29.90
C ASP A 410 -5.89 -4.71 -28.55
N ARG A 411 -4.69 -4.26 -28.16
CA ARG A 411 -4.00 -4.59 -26.90
C ARG A 411 -4.05 -3.48 -25.88
N VAL A 412 -4.57 -2.30 -26.24
CA VAL A 412 -4.62 -1.14 -25.36
C VAL A 412 -6.05 -0.90 -24.91
N PHE A 413 -6.23 -0.79 -23.61
CA PHE A 413 -7.50 -0.54 -22.96
C PHE A 413 -7.36 0.59 -21.95
N PHE A 414 -8.46 1.28 -21.70
CA PHE A 414 -8.53 2.32 -20.69
C PHE A 414 -9.51 1.93 -19.61
N SER A 415 -9.11 2.14 -18.36
CA SER A 415 -9.83 1.71 -17.18
C SER A 415 -10.20 2.90 -16.31
N ILE A 416 -11.50 3.13 -16.16
CA ILE A 416 -12.05 4.22 -15.35
C ILE A 416 -12.78 3.60 -14.16
N GLY A 417 -12.25 3.86 -12.96
CA GLY A 417 -12.84 3.38 -11.72
C GLY A 417 -14.05 4.22 -11.29
N GLU A 418 -14.89 3.63 -10.44
CA GLU A 418 -15.95 4.38 -9.75
C GLU A 418 -15.36 5.54 -8.94
N LYS A 419 -16.15 6.61 -8.83
CA LYS A 419 -15.78 7.81 -8.09
C LYS A 419 -15.67 7.50 -6.59
N PRO A 420 -14.57 7.90 -5.92
CA PRO A 420 -14.44 7.74 -4.48
C PRO A 420 -15.56 8.45 -3.71
N ALA A 421 -16.04 7.84 -2.63
CA ALA A 421 -17.11 8.39 -1.80
C ALA A 421 -16.76 9.77 -1.19
N THR A 422 -15.47 10.09 -1.08
CA THR A 422 -14.95 11.38 -0.56
C THR A 422 -15.07 12.53 -1.55
N MET A 423 -15.23 12.24 -2.85
CA MET A 423 -15.20 13.26 -3.90
C MET A 423 -16.58 13.95 -4.06
N LYS A 424 -16.68 15.21 -3.59
CA LYS A 424 -17.90 16.02 -3.64
C LYS A 424 -17.97 16.92 -4.89
N VAL A 425 -17.96 16.32 -6.08
CA VAL A 425 -18.17 17.06 -7.36
C VAL A 425 -19.55 16.71 -7.95
N PRO A 426 -20.39 17.69 -8.35
CA PRO A 426 -21.66 17.44 -9.05
C PRO A 426 -21.45 16.63 -10.34
N LYS A 427 -22.42 15.79 -10.72
CA LYS A 427 -22.35 14.96 -11.94
C LYS A 427 -22.25 15.79 -13.23
N ASP A 428 -22.80 16.99 -13.22
CA ASP A 428 -22.92 17.87 -14.40
C ASP A 428 -21.84 18.95 -14.44
N PHE A 429 -20.72 18.75 -13.74
CA PHE A 429 -19.64 19.72 -13.71
C PHE A 429 -18.68 19.46 -14.89
N SER A 430 -18.65 20.37 -15.87
CA SER A 430 -17.71 20.35 -16.99
C SER A 430 -16.72 21.52 -16.92
N ARG A 431 -15.44 21.26 -17.27
CA ARG A 431 -14.41 22.33 -17.42
C ARG A 431 -14.69 23.22 -18.62
N ILE A 432 -15.50 22.77 -19.59
CA ILE A 432 -15.99 23.60 -20.70
C ILE A 432 -16.87 24.73 -20.17
N ASP A 433 -17.77 24.43 -19.22
CA ASP A 433 -18.70 25.42 -18.67
C ASP A 433 -18.03 26.36 -17.66
N LYS A 434 -16.98 25.88 -16.98
CA LYS A 434 -16.26 26.62 -15.92
C LYS A 434 -14.75 26.43 -16.01
N PRO A 435 -14.07 27.00 -17.03
CA PRO A 435 -12.65 26.74 -17.32
C PRO A 435 -11.68 27.20 -16.22
N GLY A 436 -12.10 28.14 -15.35
CA GLY A 436 -11.30 28.62 -14.22
C GLY A 436 -11.42 27.81 -12.93
N LYS A 437 -12.18 26.70 -12.90
CA LYS A 437 -12.32 25.86 -11.70
C LYS A 437 -11.58 24.53 -11.85
N VAL A 438 -10.94 24.10 -10.77
CA VAL A 438 -10.27 22.79 -10.69
C VAL A 438 -11.31 21.68 -10.86
N TRP A 439 -11.06 20.81 -11.83
CA TRP A 439 -11.95 19.71 -12.20
C TRP A 439 -11.36 18.40 -11.67
N HIS A 440 -12.11 17.67 -10.84
CA HIS A 440 -11.66 16.40 -10.26
C HIS A 440 -12.37 15.23 -10.97
N HIS A 441 -11.78 14.69 -12.03
CA HIS A 441 -12.18 13.39 -12.60
C HIS A 441 -11.42 12.24 -11.96
N PRO A 442 -12.03 11.04 -11.88
CA PRO A 442 -11.25 9.82 -11.67
C PRO A 442 -10.17 9.72 -12.75
N SER A 443 -8.93 9.52 -12.31
CA SER A 443 -7.80 9.28 -13.21
C SER A 443 -8.04 8.01 -14.03
N ILE A 444 -7.78 8.13 -15.33
CA ILE A 444 -7.81 7.02 -16.26
C ILE A 444 -6.51 6.22 -16.15
N MET A 445 -6.64 4.91 -16.17
CA MET A 445 -5.51 3.98 -16.17
C MET A 445 -5.43 3.30 -17.54
N GLU A 446 -4.31 3.42 -18.23
CA GLU A 446 -4.05 2.68 -19.48
C GLU A 446 -3.53 1.28 -19.12
N ILE A 447 -4.10 0.28 -19.79
CA ILE A 447 -3.73 -1.13 -19.70
C ILE A 447 -3.22 -1.54 -21.08
N THR A 448 -1.96 -1.92 -21.17
CA THR A 448 -1.39 -2.53 -22.38
C THR A 448 -1.11 -4.00 -22.12
N ILE A 449 -1.71 -4.89 -22.91
CA ILE A 449 -1.39 -6.32 -22.91
C ILE A 449 -0.08 -6.53 -23.66
N GLY A 450 1.03 -6.65 -22.92
CA GLY A 450 2.37 -6.73 -23.49
C GLY A 450 2.71 -8.13 -24.00
N TYR A 451 2.50 -9.13 -23.16
CA TYR A 451 2.72 -10.54 -23.50
C TYR A 451 1.53 -11.38 -23.02
N ARG A 452 1.09 -12.33 -23.84
CA ARG A 452 -0.06 -13.20 -23.57
C ARG A 452 0.11 -14.57 -24.22
N GLN A 453 -0.64 -15.54 -23.74
CA GLN A 453 -0.77 -16.85 -24.39
C GLN A 453 -1.66 -16.73 -25.64
N LYS A 454 -1.49 -17.67 -26.58
CA LYS A 454 -2.17 -17.63 -27.89
C LYS A 454 -3.70 -17.54 -27.76
N ASP A 455 -4.25 -18.31 -26.82
CA ASP A 455 -5.69 -18.46 -26.61
C ASP A 455 -6.25 -17.48 -25.56
N ASP A 456 -5.43 -16.56 -25.03
CA ASP A 456 -5.92 -15.51 -24.13
C ASP A 456 -6.73 -14.46 -24.90
N ASP A 457 -7.87 -14.05 -24.36
CA ASP A 457 -8.60 -12.86 -24.78
C ASP A 457 -7.97 -11.59 -24.14
N PRO A 458 -7.46 -10.63 -24.94
CA PRO A 458 -6.95 -9.37 -24.41
C PRO A 458 -7.96 -8.58 -23.57
N LEU A 459 -9.26 -8.64 -23.89
CA LEU A 459 -10.30 -7.95 -23.14
C LEU A 459 -10.50 -8.57 -21.76
N GLU A 460 -10.47 -9.91 -21.66
CA GLU A 460 -10.50 -10.63 -20.39
C GLU A 460 -9.32 -10.25 -19.49
N LEU A 461 -8.10 -10.20 -20.04
CA LEU A 461 -6.91 -9.77 -19.30
C LEU A 461 -7.03 -8.31 -18.81
N ALA A 462 -7.57 -7.42 -19.63
CA ALA A 462 -7.83 -6.04 -19.23
C ALA A 462 -8.93 -5.96 -18.15
N ALA A 463 -9.95 -6.82 -18.21
CA ALA A 463 -10.98 -6.94 -17.19
C ALA A 463 -10.42 -7.39 -15.85
N ILE A 464 -9.53 -8.38 -15.86
CA ILE A 464 -8.83 -8.84 -14.67
C ILE A 464 -7.99 -7.70 -14.08
N ALA A 465 -7.23 -6.97 -14.89
CA ALA A 465 -6.43 -5.83 -14.44
C ALA A 465 -7.29 -4.72 -13.81
N HIS A 466 -8.45 -4.42 -14.39
CA HIS A 466 -9.42 -3.47 -13.82
C HIS A 466 -9.96 -3.96 -12.46
N GLN A 467 -10.40 -5.22 -12.36
CA GLN A 467 -10.90 -5.78 -11.11
C GLN A 467 -9.80 -5.91 -10.03
N SER A 468 -8.55 -6.11 -10.44
CA SER A 468 -7.40 -6.18 -9.52
C SER A 468 -7.16 -4.87 -8.76
N ARG A 469 -7.71 -3.74 -9.22
CA ARG A 469 -7.70 -2.46 -8.49
C ARG A 469 -8.62 -2.43 -7.26
N LYS A 470 -9.47 -3.44 -7.07
CA LYS A 470 -10.37 -3.61 -5.91
C LYS A 470 -9.84 -4.68 -4.95
N GLY A 471 -10.46 -4.74 -3.76
CA GLY A 471 -10.26 -5.85 -2.82
C GLY A 471 -9.09 -5.69 -1.85
N VAL A 472 -8.61 -4.45 -1.63
CA VAL A 472 -7.69 -4.16 -0.54
C VAL A 472 -8.45 -3.83 0.74
N LEU A 473 -7.91 -4.21 1.89
CA LEU A 473 -8.63 -4.13 3.17
C LEU A 473 -9.04 -2.69 3.56
N GLN A 474 -8.25 -1.70 3.17
CA GLN A 474 -8.41 -0.29 3.57
C GLN A 474 -9.45 0.50 2.77
N TYR A 475 -9.67 0.10 1.53
CA TYR A 475 -10.40 0.91 0.55
C TYR A 475 -11.44 0.03 -0.14
N GLU A 476 -12.69 0.49 -0.18
CA GLU A 476 -13.74 -0.10 -1.01
C GLU A 476 -13.66 0.43 -2.46
N ASP A 477 -13.11 1.64 -2.62
CA ASP A 477 -12.95 2.33 -3.90
C ASP A 477 -11.85 1.68 -4.77
N PHE A 478 -11.90 1.97 -6.08
CA PHE A 478 -10.85 1.54 -7.00
C PHE A 478 -9.52 2.22 -6.67
N LEU A 479 -8.46 1.42 -6.53
CA LEU A 479 -7.09 1.92 -6.48
C LEU A 479 -6.66 2.52 -7.82
N GLN A 480 -5.60 3.32 -7.79
CA GLN A 480 -4.94 3.86 -8.99
C GLN A 480 -4.27 2.77 -9.85
N VAL A 481 -3.82 1.70 -9.20
CA VAL A 481 -3.11 0.58 -9.82
C VAL A 481 -3.65 -0.76 -9.26
N PRO A 482 -3.44 -1.89 -9.95
CA PRO A 482 -3.71 -3.22 -9.40
C PRO A 482 -3.17 -3.43 -7.98
N ARG A 483 -3.89 -4.19 -7.14
CA ARG A 483 -3.59 -4.35 -5.71
C ARG A 483 -2.18 -4.85 -5.43
N VAL A 484 -1.65 -5.75 -6.25
CA VAL A 484 -0.29 -6.29 -6.07
C VAL A 484 0.77 -5.20 -6.30
N LEU A 485 0.56 -4.29 -7.24
CA LEU A 485 1.43 -3.11 -7.43
C LEU A 485 1.28 -2.10 -6.28
N HIS A 486 0.07 -1.96 -5.73
CA HIS A 486 -0.14 -1.14 -4.54
C HIS A 486 0.65 -1.69 -3.34
N TYR A 487 0.61 -3.00 -3.08
CA TYR A 487 1.42 -3.61 -2.02
C TYR A 487 2.92 -3.45 -2.30
N ALA A 488 3.37 -3.69 -3.54
CA ALA A 488 4.77 -3.47 -3.91
C ALA A 488 5.23 -2.02 -3.67
N LYS A 489 4.35 -1.02 -3.92
CA LYS A 489 4.60 0.39 -3.58
C LYS A 489 4.77 0.61 -2.08
N GLN A 490 3.93 -0.02 -1.26
CA GLN A 490 3.95 0.14 0.20
C GLN A 490 5.21 -0.45 0.85
N MET A 491 5.94 -1.35 0.18
CA MET A 491 7.24 -1.81 0.67
C MET A 491 8.28 -0.67 0.75
N GLY A 492 8.11 0.41 -0.03
CA GLY A 492 9.01 1.57 -0.02
C GLY A 492 9.07 2.29 1.33
N ASP A 493 8.01 2.21 2.14
CA ASP A 493 7.98 2.74 3.50
C ASP A 493 9.09 2.14 4.40
N TYR A 494 9.56 0.93 4.09
CA TYR A 494 10.54 0.18 4.89
C TYR A 494 11.96 0.24 4.34
N VAL A 495 12.18 0.93 3.22
CA VAL A 495 13.51 1.18 2.68
C VAL A 495 14.00 2.51 3.22
N LEU A 496 15.24 2.59 3.73
CA LEU A 496 15.82 3.87 4.18
C LEU A 496 16.07 4.83 3.00
N MET A 497 15.52 6.04 3.04
CA MET A 497 15.80 7.14 2.10
C MET A 497 15.98 8.42 2.93
N LEU A 498 17.03 9.19 2.66
CA LEU A 498 17.40 10.37 3.47
C LEU A 498 16.94 11.68 2.82
N ASP A 499 16.64 11.69 1.52
CA ASP A 499 16.28 12.90 0.78
C ASP A 499 14.85 12.90 0.21
N ASP A 500 13.96 12.01 0.67
CA ASP A 500 12.55 12.22 0.39
C ASP A 500 12.09 13.45 1.16
N ASP A 501 12.00 14.58 0.45
CA ASP A 501 10.96 15.54 0.75
C ASP A 501 9.67 14.73 0.65
N ASP A 502 9.17 14.25 1.80
CA ASP A 502 7.92 13.50 1.88
C ASP A 502 6.80 14.39 1.31
N ASP A 503 6.63 14.34 0.00
CA ASP A 503 5.43 14.68 -0.73
C ASP A 503 4.40 13.60 -0.37
N GLU A 504 3.96 13.61 0.89
CA GLU A 504 2.58 13.27 1.23
C GLU A 504 1.70 14.35 0.56
N GLN A 505 1.70 14.41 -0.77
CA GLN A 505 0.58 14.97 -1.52
C GLN A 505 -0.62 14.16 -1.08
N SER A 506 -1.52 14.85 -0.41
CA SER A 506 -2.87 14.46 -0.06
C SER A 506 -3.44 13.34 -0.93
N ASP A 507 -3.26 12.09 -0.50
CA ASP A 507 -4.19 11.01 -0.83
C ASP A 507 -5.49 11.33 -0.08
N ASN A 508 -6.36 12.10 -0.74
CA ASN A 508 -7.70 12.48 -0.33
C ASN A 508 -8.73 11.86 -1.28
#